data_AF-A0A852J617-F1
#
_entry.id   AF-A0A852J617-F1
#
_cell.length_a   1.000
_cell.length_b   1.000
_cell.length_c   1.000
_cell.angle_alpha   90.00
_cell.angle_beta   90.00
_cell.angle_gamma   90.00
#
_symmetry.space_group_name_H-M   'P 1'
#
loop_
_entity.id
_entity.type
_entity.pdbx_description
1 polymer ?
#
loop_
_entity_poly.entity_id
_entity_poly.type
_entity_poly.pdbx_seq_one_letter_code
_entity_poly.pdbx_strand_id
1 'polypeptide(L)' 'REHLYPCAECGKSFTRSSQLIQHRLIHSGEKPYSCRDCGKSFTHISSLASHHHVRSGEKPFTCSDCGKRFASRSSLIS' A
#
# COMPACT_ATOMS: atom_id res chain seq x y z
N ARG A 1 13.49 -21.14 15.62
CA ARG A 1 12.61 -21.56 14.50
C ARG A 1 11.67 -20.39 14.24
N GLU A 2 11.86 -19.68 13.14
CA GLU A 2 10.96 -18.59 12.78
C GLU A 2 9.59 -19.20 12.43
N HIS A 3 8.57 -18.86 13.21
CA HIS A 3 7.21 -19.35 12.96
C HIS A 3 6.59 -18.51 11.85
N LEU A 4 6.55 -19.09 10.64
CA LEU A 4 5.92 -18.46 9.49
C LEU A 4 4.41 -18.73 9.47
N TYR A 5 3.67 -17.82 8.85
CA TYR A 5 2.23 -17.88 8.63
C TYR A 5 1.98 -18.20 7.15
N PRO A 6 1.75 -19.47 6.78
CA PRO A 6 1.50 -19.86 5.39
C PRO A 6 0.07 -19.54 4.96
N CYS A 7 -0.07 -19.11 3.71
CA CYS A 7 -1.35 -18.97 3.02
C CYS A 7 -1.80 -20.34 2.51
N ALA A 8 -3.00 -20.77 2.89
CA ALA A 8 -3.54 -22.05 2.46
C ALA A 8 -3.88 -22.08 0.95
N GLU A 9 -4.16 -20.92 0.35
CA GLU A 9 -4.59 -20.84 -1.06
C GLU A 9 -3.44 -20.88 -2.06
N CYS A 10 -2.25 -20.36 -1.68
CA CYS A 10 -1.10 -20.28 -2.59
C CYS A 10 0.25 -20.69 -1.98
N GLY A 11 0.27 -21.15 -0.73
CA GLY A 11 1.49 -21.61 -0.04
C GLY A 11 2.47 -20.52 0.38
N LYS A 12 2.25 -19.25 0.00
CA LYS A 12 3.12 -18.12 0.40
C LYS A 12 3.17 -17.98 1.92
N SER A 13 4.37 -17.82 2.45
CA SER A 13 4.60 -17.74 3.89
C SER A 13 5.02 -16.33 4.32
N PHE A 14 4.47 -15.86 5.44
CA PHE A 14 4.70 -14.52 5.97
C PHE A 14 5.31 -14.58 7.37
N THR A 15 6.09 -13.58 7.75
CA THR A 15 6.69 -13.52 9.10
C THR A 15 5.71 -13.02 10.16
N ARG A 16 4.60 -12.40 9.75
CA ARG A 16 3.56 -11.85 10.65
C ARG A 16 2.17 -12.29 10.21
N SER A 17 1.32 -12.62 11.18
CA SER A 17 -0.09 -13.00 10.92
C SER A 17 -0.86 -11.87 10.23
N SER A 18 -0.59 -10.61 10.58
CA SER A 18 -1.22 -9.44 9.94
C SER A 18 -0.91 -9.35 8.45
N GLN A 19 0.29 -9.75 8.02
CA GLN A 19 0.65 -9.80 6.60
C GLN A 19 -0.10 -10.93 5.88
N LEU A 20 -0.27 -12.09 6.51
CA LEU A 20 -1.09 -13.16 5.96
C LEU A 20 -2.56 -12.72 5.83
N ILE A 21 -3.14 -12.10 6.86
CA ILE A 21 -4.52 -11.61 6.83
C ILE A 21 -4.71 -10.61 5.68
N GLN A 22 -3.80 -9.64 5.56
CA GLN A 22 -3.81 -8.67 4.48
C GLN A 22 -3.63 -9.32 3.11
N HIS A 23 -2.75 -10.31 2.99
CA HIS A 23 -2.53 -11.05 1.76
C HIS A 23 -3.79 -11.79 1.29
N ARG A 24 -4.58 -12.37 2.21
CA ARG A 24 -5.84 -13.05 1.86
C ARG A 24 -6.87 -12.13 1.19
N LEU A 25 -6.81 -10.82 1.43
CA LEU A 25 -7.66 -9.86 0.73
C LEU A 25 -7.43 -9.85 -0.79
N ILE A 26 -6.25 -10.27 -1.26
CA ILE A 26 -5.95 -10.41 -2.69
C ILE A 26 -6.74 -11.59 -3.28
N HIS A 27 -6.92 -12.65 -2.51
CA HIS A 27 -7.68 -13.82 -2.93
C HIS A 27 -9.19 -13.58 -2.90
N SER A 28 -9.70 -12.95 -1.83
CA SER A 28 -11.13 -12.61 -1.75
C SER A 28 -11.53 -11.45 -2.67
N GLY A 29 -10.56 -10.65 -3.13
CA GLY A 29 -10.82 -9.43 -3.88
C GLY A 29 -11.38 -8.30 -3.01
N GLU A 30 -11.45 -8.49 -1.68
CA GLU A 30 -11.92 -7.46 -0.77
C GLU A 30 -10.98 -6.24 -0.75
N LYS A 31 -11.60 -5.06 -0.78
CA LYS A 31 -10.91 -3.78 -0.77
C LYS A 31 -11.52 -2.88 0.29
N PRO A 32 -11.16 -3.07 1.57
CA PRO A 32 -11.84 -2.41 2.69
C PRO A 32 -11.59 -0.90 2.74
N TYR A 33 -10.59 -0.38 2.01
CA TYR A 33 -10.23 1.03 2.05
C TYR A 33 -10.74 1.75 0.81
N SER A 34 -11.85 2.49 0.92
CA SER A 34 -12.46 3.23 -0.19
C SER A 34 -12.20 4.74 -0.13
N CYS A 35 -11.88 5.34 -1.27
CA CYS A 35 -11.87 6.80 -1.42
C CYS A 35 -13.30 7.33 -1.48
N ARG A 36 -13.67 8.21 -0.55
CA ARG A 36 -15.02 8.80 -0.49
C ARG A 36 -15.33 9.73 -1.67
N ASP A 37 -14.31 10.34 -2.27
CA ASP A 37 -14.51 11.30 -3.36
C ASP A 37 -14.78 10.63 -4.72
N CYS A 38 -14.16 9.48 -4.99
CA CYS A 38 -14.21 8.83 -6.31
C CYS A 38 -14.70 7.38 -6.28
N GLY A 39 -15.01 6.83 -5.10
CA GLY A 39 -15.47 5.45 -4.92
C GLY A 39 -14.41 4.37 -5.15
N LYS A 40 -13.16 4.75 -5.47
CA LYS A 40 -12.10 3.77 -5.74
C LYS A 40 -11.64 3.09 -4.46
N SER A 41 -11.63 1.76 -4.46
CA SER A 41 -11.25 0.94 -3.30
C SER A 41 -9.87 0.30 -3.43
N PHE A 42 -9.23 0.08 -2.29
CA PHE A 42 -7.86 -0.43 -2.14
C PHE A 42 -7.80 -1.51 -1.06
N THR A 43 -6.85 -2.42 -1.22
CA THR A 43 -6.56 -3.49 -0.25
C THR A 43 -5.72 -2.99 0.93
N HIS A 44 -4.94 -1.91 0.75
CA HIS A 44 -4.07 -1.35 1.79
C HIS A 44 -4.37 0.14 2.03
N ILE A 45 -4.31 0.55 3.31
CA ILE A 45 -4.46 1.95 3.72
C ILE A 45 -3.39 2.87 3.11
N SER A 46 -2.14 2.38 2.99
CA SER A 46 -1.05 3.14 2.37
C SER A 46 -1.31 3.43 0.89
N SER A 47 -1.98 2.51 0.19
CA SER A 47 -2.39 2.72 -1.20
C SER A 47 -3.48 3.78 -1.31
N LEU A 48 -4.46 3.79 -0.40
CA LEU A 48 -5.47 4.85 -0.33
C LEU A 48 -4.84 6.21 0.00
N ALA A 49 -3.93 6.27 0.96
CA ALA A 49 -3.23 7.51 1.31
C ALA A 49 -2.42 8.07 0.13
N SER A 50 -1.64 7.22 -0.55
CA SER A 50 -0.92 7.60 -1.77
C SER A 50 -1.87 8.10 -2.87
N HIS A 51 -3.00 7.42 -3.06
CA HIS A 51 -4.04 7.86 -3.99
C HIS A 51 -4.56 9.26 -3.65
N HIS A 52 -4.79 9.57 -2.37
CA HIS A 52 -5.21 10.89 -1.93
C HIS A 52 -4.17 11.97 -2.22
N HIS A 53 -2.89 11.74 -1.94
CA HIS A 53 -1.83 12.71 -2.24
C HIS A 53 -1.70 12.99 -3.74
N VAL A 54 -1.82 11.96 -4.58
CA VAL A 54 -1.82 12.15 -6.04
C VAL A 54 -3.03 12.97 -6.48
N ARG A 55 -4.21 12.72 -5.91
CA ARG A 55 -5.44 13.47 -6.21
C ARG A 55 -5.38 14.93 -5.75
N SER A 56 -4.84 15.21 -4.57
CA SER A 56 -4.70 16.58 -4.06
C SER A 56 -3.60 17.36 -4.78
N GLY A 57 -2.71 16.67 -5.52
CA GLY A 57 -1.52 17.27 -6.11
C GLY A 57 -0.46 17.61 -5.06
N GLU A 58 -0.65 17.18 -3.81
CA GLU A 58 0.34 17.37 -2.75
C GLU A 58 1.60 16.57 -3.07
N LYS A 59 2.73 17.26 -3.01
CA LYS A 59 4.05 16.65 -3.20
C LYS A 59 4.88 16.86 -1.93
N PRO A 60 4.65 16.06 -0.88
CA PRO A 60 5.29 16.28 0.43
C PRO A 60 6.77 15.88 0.43
N PHE A 61 7.21 15.07 -0.55
CA PHE A 61 8.58 14.60 -0.63
C PHE A 61 9.40 15.54 -1.52
N THR A 62 10.45 16.13 -0.98
CA THR A 62 11.37 17.02 -1.72
C THR A 62 12.74 16.37 -1.83
N CYS A 63 13.33 16.38 -3.02
CA CYS A 63 14.72 15.99 -3.23
C CYS A 63 15.65 17.08 -2.72
N SER A 64 16.54 16.72 -1.79
CA SER A 64 17.50 17.67 -1.21
C SER A 64 18.55 18.14 -2.21
N ASP A 65 18.84 17.35 -3.24
CA ASP A 65 19.87 17.65 -4.25
C ASP A 65 19.34 18.61 -5.34
N CYS A 66 18.17 18.32 -5.91
CA CYS A 66 17.62 19.09 -7.03
C CYS A 66 16.35 19.90 -6.72
N GLY A 67 15.84 19.85 -5.48
CA GLY A 67 14.63 20.57 -5.04
C GLY A 67 13.30 20.06 -5.63
N LYS A 68 13.32 19.05 -6.49
CA LYS A 68 12.11 18.49 -7.12
C LYS A 68 11.20 17.86 -6.06
N ARG A 69 9.90 18.08 -6.24
CA ARG A 69 8.86 17.55 -5.34
C ARG A 69 8.16 16.34 -5.97
N PHE A 70 7.85 15.34 -5.14
CA PHE A 70 7.26 14.06 -5.53
C PHE A 70 6.05 13.73 -4.64
N ALA A 71 5.09 12.98 -5.21
CA ALA A 71 3.89 12.54 -4.51
C ALA A 71 4.13 11.27 -3.65
N SER A 72 5.22 10.53 -3.90
CA SER A 72 5.57 9.32 -3.14
C SER A 72 7.08 9.25 -2.86
N ARG A 73 7.45 8.53 -1.78
CA ARG A 73 8.86 8.30 -1.43
C ARG A 73 9.58 7.42 -2.45
N SER A 74 8.89 6.44 -3.04
CA SER A 74 9.46 5.59 -4.08
C SER A 74 9.89 6.40 -5.31
N SER A 75 9.10 7.40 -5.70
CA SER A 75 9.43 8.31 -6.80
C SER A 75 10.54 9.30 -6.49
N LEU A 76 10.87 9.52 -5.22
CA LEU A 76 11.98 10.38 -4.80
C LEU A 76 13.33 9.64 -4.81
N ILE A 77 13.32 8.34 -4.49
CA ILE A 77 14.54 7.52 -4.37
C ILE A 77 14.88 6.82 -5.70
N SER A 78 13.91 6.74 -6.63
CA SER A 78 14.12 6.24 -8.00
C SER A 78 14.78 7.27 -8.89
#